data_AF-A0A976HE87-F1
#
_entry.id   AF-A0A976HE87-F1
#
_cell.length_a   1.000
_cell.length_b   1.000
_cell.length_c   1.000
_cell.angle_alpha   90.00
_cell.angle_beta   90.00
_cell.angle_gamma   90.00
#
_symmetry.space_group_name_H-M   'P 1'
#
loop_
_entity.id
_entity.type
_entity.pdbx_description
1 polymer ?
#
loop_
_entity_poly.entity_id
_entity_poly.type
_entity_poly.pdbx_seq_one_letter_code
_entity_poly.pdbx_strand_id
1 'polypeptide(L)'
;GYCTIYGDMNGGYNPVKDMYKTRMFLTARWRNENHRAWMKGPPGEVIPEAIIARPPSAELRANQRDDDSLPPYEVLDAILEGLVEKEMSVAEIVAMGFDRAVVKKVEHLLYLAEYKRFQSAPGVRLTQKAFWLDRRYPIVNRWRDDG
;
A
#
# COMPACT_ATOMS: atom_id res chain seq x y z
N GLY A 1 0.64 -0.77 7.31
CA GLY A 1 1.54 0.01 8.18
C GLY A 1 2.90 -0.66 8.31
N TYR A 2 3.44 -1.11 7.18
CA TYR A 2 4.77 -1.67 7.06
C TYR A 2 5.75 -0.51 6.86
N CYS A 3 5.92 0.23 7.95
CA CYS A 3 6.57 1.52 7.99
C CYS A 3 7.03 1.81 9.42
N THR A 4 8.07 2.61 9.54
CA THR A 4 8.70 3.00 10.80
C THR A 4 8.31 4.45 11.10
N ILE A 5 7.65 4.67 12.25
CA ILE A 5 7.42 6.03 12.74
C ILE A 5 8.77 6.65 13.01
N TYR A 6 8.94 7.89 12.56
CA TYR A 6 10.20 8.62 12.57
C TYR A 6 11.30 8.13 11.61
N GLY A 7 10.99 7.13 10.79
CA GLY A 7 11.82 6.69 9.67
C GLY A 7 11.20 7.13 8.33
N ASP A 8 10.79 6.16 7.52
CA ASP A 8 10.23 6.36 6.17
C ASP A 8 8.95 7.21 6.13
N MET A 9 8.23 7.32 7.25
CA MET A 9 6.99 8.11 7.34
C MET A 9 7.23 9.61 7.53
N ASN A 10 8.44 10.01 7.94
CA ASN A 10 8.76 11.41 8.21
C ASN A 10 9.04 12.18 6.93
N GLY A 11 8.37 13.31 6.76
CA GLY A 11 8.62 14.23 5.66
C GLY A 11 7.58 15.33 5.57
N GLY A 12 7.84 16.35 4.75
CA GLY A 12 6.88 17.43 4.51
C GLY A 12 5.73 17.03 3.58
N TYR A 13 5.95 16.05 2.70
CA TYR A 13 4.95 15.58 1.74
C TYR A 13 5.31 14.19 1.21
N ASN A 14 4.33 13.31 1.03
CA ASN A 14 4.49 11.98 0.42
C ASN A 14 3.73 11.90 -0.92
N PRO A 15 4.45 11.92 -2.08
CA PRO A 15 3.82 11.96 -3.40
C PRO A 15 3.19 10.64 -3.84
N VAL A 16 3.49 9.54 -3.16
CA VAL A 16 3.00 8.19 -3.50
C VAL A 16 2.21 7.56 -2.36
N LYS A 17 1.72 8.38 -1.43
CA LYS A 17 1.00 7.97 -0.21
C LYS A 17 -0.21 7.10 -0.51
N ASP A 18 -0.95 7.44 -1.56
CA ASP A 18 -2.23 6.83 -1.92
C ASP A 18 -2.10 5.90 -3.15
N MET A 19 -0.95 5.24 -3.27
CA MET A 19 -0.64 4.35 -4.37
C MET A 19 -0.27 2.97 -3.84
N TYR A 20 -1.05 1.96 -4.25
CA TYR A 20 -0.71 0.56 -4.00
C TYR A 20 0.59 0.16 -4.69
N LYS A 21 1.23 -0.90 -4.18
CA LYS A 21 2.58 -1.28 -4.62
C LYS A 21 2.57 -1.78 -6.05
N THR A 22 1.56 -2.56 -6.44
CA THR A 22 1.30 -2.96 -7.83
C THR A 22 1.22 -1.74 -8.77
N ARG A 23 0.44 -0.72 -8.38
CA ARG A 23 0.32 0.54 -9.14
C ARG A 23 1.64 1.31 -9.23
N MET A 24 2.51 1.20 -8.22
CA MET A 24 3.86 1.79 -8.25
C MET A 24 4.75 1.14 -9.31
N PHE A 25 4.76 -0.18 -9.41
CA PHE A 25 5.49 -0.88 -10.47
C PHE A 25 4.95 -0.53 -11.86
N LEU A 26 3.62 -0.49 -12.03
CA LEU A 26 2.99 -0.07 -13.29
C LEU A 26 3.36 1.36 -13.67
N THR A 27 3.35 2.28 -12.71
CA THR A 27 3.68 3.69 -12.94
C THR A 27 5.15 3.86 -13.30
N ALA A 28 6.05 3.07 -12.70
CA ALA A 28 7.47 3.08 -13.03
C ALA A 28 7.72 2.64 -14.49
N ARG A 29 7.12 1.51 -14.89
CA ARG A 29 7.18 1.02 -16.29
C ARG A 29 6.60 2.04 -17.26
N TRP A 30 5.41 2.55 -16.97
CA TRP A 30 4.76 3.58 -17.77
C TRP A 30 5.65 4.82 -17.94
N ARG A 31 6.31 5.28 -16.87
CA ARG A 31 7.20 6.45 -16.97
C ARG A 31 8.41 6.18 -17.87
N ASN A 32 9.02 5.00 -17.85
CA ASN A 32 10.13 4.71 -18.76
C ASN A 32 9.69 4.67 -20.22
N GLU A 33 8.47 4.20 -20.48
CA GLU A 33 7.90 4.11 -21.83
C GLU A 33 7.35 5.45 -22.35
N ASN A 34 7.03 6.40 -21.46
CA ASN A 34 6.35 7.64 -21.80
C ASN A 34 7.14 8.86 -21.36
N HIS A 35 7.39 9.77 -22.30
CA HIS A 35 7.91 11.11 -22.04
C HIS A 35 6.99 12.17 -22.62
N ARG A 36 6.80 13.28 -21.89
CA ARG A 36 5.97 14.41 -22.33
C ARG A 36 6.74 15.71 -22.11
N ALA A 37 6.44 16.74 -22.90
CA ALA A 37 7.13 18.02 -22.88
C ALA A 37 7.14 18.72 -21.50
N TRP A 38 6.15 18.46 -20.65
CA TRP A 38 6.08 19.02 -19.29
C TRP A 38 6.87 18.23 -18.24
N MET A 39 7.37 17.04 -18.58
CA MET A 39 8.15 16.21 -17.66
C MET A 39 9.57 16.77 -17.53
N LYS A 40 9.99 17.01 -16.29
CA LYS A 40 11.34 17.56 -15.99
C LYS A 40 12.47 16.53 -16.06
N GLY A 41 12.15 15.24 -16.05
CA GLY A 41 13.15 14.17 -16.20
C GLY A 41 13.49 13.87 -17.67
N PRO A 42 14.62 13.18 -17.94
CA PRO A 42 15.02 12.86 -19.31
C PRO A 42 14.03 11.89 -19.99
N PRO A 43 14.00 11.85 -21.34
CA PRO A 43 13.30 10.79 -22.07
C PRO A 43 14.01 9.44 -21.89
N GLY A 44 13.27 8.35 -22.12
CA GLY A 44 13.79 6.98 -21.99
C GLY A 44 13.78 6.46 -20.55
N GLU A 45 14.72 5.55 -20.26
CA GLU A 45 14.84 4.89 -18.96
C GLU A 45 15.26 5.90 -17.87
N VAL A 46 14.34 6.20 -16.96
CA VAL A 46 14.60 7.03 -15.77
C VAL A 46 14.73 6.16 -14.52
N ILE A 47 13.97 5.06 -14.48
CA ILE A 47 13.97 4.10 -13.37
C ILE A 47 14.57 2.80 -13.90
N PRO A 48 15.78 2.41 -13.48
CA PRO A 48 16.43 1.20 -14.00
C PRO A 48 15.56 -0.06 -13.86
N GLU A 49 15.50 -0.90 -14.89
CA GLU A 49 14.70 -2.15 -14.84
C GLU A 49 15.16 -3.06 -13.69
N ALA A 50 16.45 -3.03 -13.33
CA ALA A 50 16.97 -3.79 -12.19
C ALA A 50 16.32 -3.42 -10.83
N ILE A 51 15.80 -2.19 -10.69
CA ILE A 51 15.05 -1.76 -9.50
C ILE A 51 13.60 -2.24 -9.59
N ILE A 52 13.00 -2.22 -10.78
CA ILE A 52 11.60 -2.62 -11.02
C ILE A 52 11.44 -4.14 -10.92
N ALA A 53 12.39 -4.89 -11.46
CA ALA A 53 12.40 -6.36 -11.47
C ALA A 53 12.88 -6.96 -10.14
N ARG A 54 13.42 -6.13 -9.22
CA ARG A 54 13.82 -6.61 -7.90
C ARG A 54 12.57 -7.10 -7.16
N PRO A 55 12.59 -8.33 -6.60
CA PRO A 55 11.52 -8.79 -5.75
C PRO A 55 11.30 -7.83 -4.59
N PRO A 56 10.05 -7.61 -4.18
CA PRO A 56 9.76 -6.78 -3.02
C PRO A 56 10.48 -7.27 -1.76
N SER A 57 11.19 -6.36 -1.08
CA SER A 57 11.89 -6.63 0.17
C SER A 57 11.95 -5.35 1.01
N ALA A 58 11.56 -5.43 2.29
CA ALA A 58 11.82 -4.37 3.24
C ALA A 58 13.28 -4.41 3.71
N GLU A 59 14.09 -3.55 3.11
CA GLU A 59 15.52 -3.43 3.36
C GLU A 59 15.84 -2.73 4.71
N LEU A 60 15.35 -3.25 5.83
CA LEU A 60 15.75 -2.77 7.17
C LEU A 60 16.66 -3.75 7.94
N ARG A 61 16.85 -5.00 7.46
CA ARG A 61 17.88 -5.94 7.94
C ARG A 61 18.33 -6.90 6.83
N ALA A 62 19.60 -7.34 6.88
CA ALA A 62 20.10 -8.41 6.02
C ALA A 62 19.23 -9.67 6.18
N ASN A 63 18.68 -10.18 5.08
CA ASN A 63 17.80 -11.34 4.98
C ASN A 63 16.33 -11.18 5.39
N GLN A 64 15.79 -9.96 5.57
CA GLN A 64 14.36 -9.79 5.78
C GLN A 64 13.60 -9.82 4.44
N ARG A 65 12.74 -10.83 4.21
CA ARG A 65 11.83 -10.90 3.05
C ARG A 65 10.43 -10.46 3.49
N ASP A 66 9.75 -9.65 2.69
CA ASP A 66 8.36 -9.23 2.95
C ASP A 66 7.41 -10.44 2.99
N ASP A 67 7.78 -11.46 2.22
CA ASP A 67 7.12 -12.76 2.01
C ASP A 67 6.97 -13.57 3.31
N ASP A 68 7.78 -13.31 4.35
CA ASP A 68 7.70 -14.06 5.61
C ASP A 68 6.46 -13.67 6.43
N SER A 69 5.87 -12.50 6.16
CA SER A 69 4.79 -11.95 7.00
C SER A 69 3.58 -11.45 6.24
N LEU A 70 3.68 -11.17 4.94
CA LEU A 70 2.59 -10.66 4.11
C LEU A 70 2.35 -11.57 2.90
N PRO A 71 1.10 -11.65 2.41
CA PRO A 71 0.84 -12.29 1.12
C PRO A 71 1.50 -11.49 -0.02
N PRO A 72 1.67 -12.10 -1.22
CA PRO A 72 2.16 -11.39 -2.39
C PRO A 72 1.40 -10.08 -2.64
N TYR A 73 2.09 -9.05 -3.14
CA TYR A 73 1.47 -7.72 -3.28
C TYR A 73 0.22 -7.69 -4.16
N GLU A 74 0.13 -8.55 -5.18
CA GLU A 74 -1.09 -8.67 -6.00
C GLU A 74 -2.30 -9.10 -5.15
N VAL A 75 -2.09 -10.04 -4.23
CA VAL A 75 -3.12 -10.50 -3.30
C VAL A 75 -3.39 -9.46 -2.22
N LEU A 76 -2.34 -8.87 -1.65
CA LEU A 76 -2.45 -7.87 -0.60
C LEU A 76 -3.22 -6.63 -1.08
N ASP A 77 -2.84 -6.09 -2.23
CA ASP A 77 -3.42 -4.88 -2.80
C ASP A 77 -4.90 -5.12 -3.16
N ALA A 78 -5.25 -6.28 -3.71
CA ALA A 78 -6.64 -6.63 -4.01
C ALA A 78 -7.52 -6.74 -2.75
N ILE A 79 -7.00 -7.33 -1.67
CA ILE A 79 -7.70 -7.39 -0.38
C ILE A 79 -7.86 -5.97 0.21
N LEU A 80 -6.82 -5.15 0.15
CA LEU A 80 -6.87 -3.77 0.65
C LEU A 80 -7.86 -2.92 -0.15
N GLU A 81 -7.91 -3.06 -1.47
CA GLU A 81 -8.90 -2.37 -2.32
C GLU A 81 -10.32 -2.75 -1.91
N GLY A 82 -10.57 -4.05 -1.66
CA GLY A 82 -11.84 -4.55 -1.13
C GLY A 82 -12.21 -3.92 0.22
N LEU A 83 -11.30 -4.00 1.20
CA LEU A 83 -11.54 -3.52 2.57
C LEU A 83 -11.66 -1.99 2.68
N VAL A 84 -10.89 -1.24 1.88
CA VAL A 84 -10.71 0.20 2.05
C VAL A 84 -11.55 0.99 1.05
N GLU A 85 -11.45 0.66 -0.24
CA GLU A 85 -12.10 1.43 -1.29
C GLU A 85 -13.56 0.99 -1.47
N LYS A 86 -13.77 -0.33 -1.50
CA LYS A 86 -15.09 -0.94 -1.73
C LYS A 86 -15.90 -1.17 -0.44
N GLU A 87 -15.29 -0.98 0.73
CA GLU A 87 -15.92 -1.23 2.05
C GLU A 87 -16.55 -2.63 2.18
N MET A 88 -15.94 -3.62 1.54
CA MET A 88 -16.41 -5.00 1.59
C MET A 88 -16.11 -5.60 2.96
N SER A 89 -17.04 -6.41 3.45
CA SER A 89 -16.88 -7.28 4.61
C SER A 89 -15.84 -8.38 4.34
N VAL A 90 -15.34 -8.99 5.41
CA VAL A 90 -14.45 -10.17 5.31
C VAL A 90 -15.14 -11.30 4.54
N ALA A 91 -16.45 -11.50 4.75
CA ALA A 91 -17.22 -12.53 4.05
C ALA A 91 -17.29 -12.29 2.53
N GLU A 92 -17.52 -11.05 2.11
CA GLU A 92 -17.57 -10.69 0.68
C GLU A 92 -16.22 -10.87 -0.01
N ILE A 93 -15.11 -10.51 0.65
CA ILE A 93 -13.77 -10.70 0.10
C ILE A 93 -13.42 -12.19 0.01
N VAL A 94 -13.82 -12.99 1.00
CA VAL A 94 -13.65 -14.46 0.93
C VAL A 94 -14.46 -15.05 -0.22
N ALA A 95 -15.68 -14.54 -0.48
CA ALA A 95 -16.50 -14.96 -1.61
C ALA A 95 -15.86 -14.66 -2.99
N MET A 96 -14.92 -13.70 -3.06
CA MET A 96 -14.11 -13.44 -4.26
C MET A 96 -13.00 -14.49 -4.49
N GLY A 97 -12.83 -15.45 -3.57
CA GLY A 97 -11.86 -16.54 -3.68
C GLY A 97 -10.57 -16.36 -2.88
N PHE A 98 -10.48 -15.33 -2.03
CA PHE A 98 -9.33 -15.15 -1.13
C PHE A 98 -9.44 -16.03 0.12
N ASP A 99 -8.29 -16.56 0.57
CA ASP A 99 -8.23 -17.34 1.81
C ASP A 99 -8.63 -16.49 3.04
N ARG A 100 -9.56 -17.01 3.84
CA ARG A 100 -10.11 -16.29 5.01
C ARG A 100 -9.04 -15.94 6.04
N ALA A 101 -8.07 -16.83 6.29
CA ALA A 101 -7.01 -16.56 7.25
C ALA A 101 -6.11 -15.41 6.77
N VAL A 102 -5.83 -15.36 5.47
CA VAL A 102 -5.10 -14.24 4.84
C VAL A 102 -5.90 -12.93 4.95
N VAL A 103 -7.18 -12.92 4.58
CA VAL A 103 -8.03 -11.71 4.65
C VAL A 103 -8.10 -11.16 6.08
N LYS A 104 -8.37 -12.03 7.06
CA LYS A 104 -8.40 -11.66 8.50
C LYS A 104 -7.07 -11.11 8.99
N LYS A 105 -5.95 -11.70 8.55
CA LYS A 105 -4.61 -11.21 8.89
C LYS A 105 -4.36 -9.82 8.34
N VAL A 106 -4.73 -9.56 7.08
CA VAL A 106 -4.59 -8.25 6.44
C VAL A 106 -5.49 -7.21 7.12
N GLU A 107 -6.76 -7.55 7.39
CA GLU A 107 -7.70 -6.70 8.12
C GLU A 107 -7.15 -6.32 9.51
N HIS A 108 -6.63 -7.30 10.25
CA HIS A 108 -6.04 -7.07 11.55
C HIS A 108 -4.85 -6.10 11.49
N LEU A 109 -3.93 -6.33 10.55
CA LEU A 109 -2.78 -5.44 10.33
C LEU A 109 -3.19 -4.05 9.84
N LEU A 110 -4.26 -3.96 9.06
CA LEU A 110 -4.86 -2.70 8.62
C LEU A 110 -5.28 -1.90 9.85
N TYR A 111 -6.08 -2.45 10.76
CA TYR A 111 -6.54 -1.75 11.96
C TYR A 111 -5.41 -1.41 12.93
N LEU A 112 -4.47 -2.32 13.18
CA LEU A 112 -3.33 -2.05 14.06
C LEU A 112 -2.46 -0.90 13.58
N ALA A 113 -2.40 -0.66 12.27
CA ALA A 113 -1.57 0.40 11.68
C ALA A 113 -2.22 1.80 11.70
N GLU A 114 -3.42 1.98 12.28
CA GLU A 114 -4.13 3.26 12.26
C GLU A 114 -3.33 4.39 12.93
N TYR A 115 -2.72 4.11 14.09
CA TYR A 115 -1.90 5.10 14.81
C TYR A 115 -0.69 5.59 14.00
N LYS A 116 -0.09 4.70 13.17
CA LYS A 116 1.01 5.07 12.29
C LYS A 116 0.50 5.99 11.17
N ARG A 117 -0.60 5.61 10.52
CA ARG A 117 -1.20 6.41 9.43
C ARG A 117 -1.63 7.79 9.88
N PHE A 118 -2.13 7.93 11.10
CA PHE A 118 -2.53 9.21 11.67
C PHE A 118 -1.38 10.22 11.74
N GLN A 119 -0.14 9.74 11.91
CA GLN A 119 1.08 10.56 11.99
C GLN A 119 1.80 10.70 10.64
N SER A 120 1.28 10.11 9.56
CA SER A 120 1.93 10.15 8.25
C SER A 120 1.90 11.56 7.63
N ALA A 121 2.96 11.92 6.91
CA ALA A 121 3.02 13.15 6.13
C ALA A 121 1.79 13.30 5.19
N PRO A 122 1.34 14.54 4.90
CA PRO A 122 0.30 14.76 3.90
C PRO A 122 0.75 14.24 2.52
N GLY A 123 -0.20 13.89 1.66
CA GLY A 123 0.10 13.33 0.35
C GLY A 123 -1.04 13.53 -0.62
N VAL A 124 -0.81 13.17 -1.88
CA VAL A 124 -1.81 13.23 -2.94
C VAL A 124 -2.88 12.14 -2.72
N ARG A 125 -4.13 12.47 -3.04
CA ARG A 125 -5.23 11.51 -3.15
C ARG A 125 -5.37 11.09 -4.61
N LEU A 126 -5.33 9.78 -4.85
CA LEU A 126 -5.46 9.14 -6.17
C LEU A 126 -6.67 8.21 -6.24
N THR A 127 -7.13 7.73 -5.09
CA THR A 127 -8.23 6.76 -4.95
C THR A 127 -9.51 7.45 -4.48
N GLN A 128 -10.63 6.73 -4.56
CA GLN A 128 -11.91 7.24 -4.09
C GLN A 128 -11.97 7.36 -2.57
N LYS A 129 -11.22 6.53 -1.83
CA LYS A 129 -11.18 6.54 -0.36
C LYS A 129 -9.74 6.50 0.14
N ALA A 130 -9.10 7.68 0.14
CA ALA A 130 -7.75 7.81 0.65
C ALA A 130 -7.70 7.64 2.17
N PHE A 131 -6.59 7.08 2.64
CA PHE A 131 -6.27 7.10 4.07
C PHE A 131 -6.10 8.56 4.54
N TRP A 132 -6.86 8.94 5.58
CA TRP A 132 -6.87 10.23 6.31
C TRP A 132 -8.27 10.87 6.36
N LEU A 133 -8.58 11.85 5.52
CA LEU A 133 -9.85 12.60 5.62
C LEU A 133 -11.08 11.76 5.29
N ASP A 134 -10.96 10.86 4.30
CA ASP A 134 -12.08 10.08 3.77
C ASP A 134 -12.36 8.82 4.61
N ARG A 135 -11.35 8.29 5.31
CA ARG A 135 -11.47 7.10 6.16
C ARG A 135 -11.07 7.40 7.60
N ARG A 136 -12.05 7.74 8.44
CA ARG A 136 -11.86 8.11 9.86
C ARG A 136 -12.20 6.94 10.78
N TYR A 137 -11.19 6.18 11.17
CA TYR A 137 -11.33 5.11 12.15
C TYR A 137 -10.69 5.51 13.48
N PRO A 138 -11.25 5.07 14.62
CA PRO A 138 -10.63 5.31 15.92
C PRO A 138 -9.30 4.56 16.02
N ILE A 139 -8.29 5.20 16.63
CA ILE A 139 -7.00 4.58 16.92
C ILE A 139 -7.18 3.43 17.93
N VAL A 140 -7.97 3.67 18.98
CA VAL A 140 -8.35 2.65 19.95
C VAL A 140 -9.58 1.93 19.42
N ASN A 141 -9.38 0.77 18.78
CA ASN A 141 -10.45 0.00 18.15
C ASN A 141 -10.32 -1.51 18.42
N ARG A 142 -11.35 -2.10 19.06
CA ARG A 142 -11.46 -3.55 19.31
C ARG A 142 -12.49 -4.24 18.41
N TRP A 143 -13.20 -3.51 17.54
CA TRP A 143 -14.12 -4.12 16.59
C TRP A 143 -13.37 -5.04 15.62
N ARG A 144 -13.92 -6.22 15.34
CA ARG A 144 -13.40 -7.21 14.38
C ARG A 144 -14.58 -7.79 13.62
N ASP A 145 -14.45 -7.91 12.30
CA ASP A 145 -15.49 -8.50 11.46
C ASP A 145 -15.37 -10.03 11.45
N ASP A 146 -16.19 -10.75 12.21
CA ASP A 146 -16.13 -12.21 12.27
C ASP A 146 -16.82 -12.93 11.10
N GLY A 147 -17.44 -12.20 10.17
CA GLY A 147 -18.18 -12.74 9.03
C GLY A 147 -19.67 -12.63 9.22
#